data_AF-W7YVH6-F1
#
_entry.id   AF-W7YVH6-F1
#
_cell.length_a   1.000
_cell.length_b   1.000
_cell.length_c   1.000
_cell.angle_alpha   90.00
_cell.angle_beta   90.00
_cell.angle_gamma   90.00
#
_symmetry.space_group_name_H-M   'P 1'
#
loop_
_entity.id
_entity.type
_entity.pdbx_description
1 polymer ?
#
loop_
_entity_poly.entity_id
_entity_poly.type
_entity_poly.pdbx_seq_one_letter_code
_entity_poly.pdbx_strand_id
1 'polypeptide(L)'
;MSFNSPQQIAEIAVEAGVKKSKLSLPSLLILGFLAGAFIAFGFLLDIRIIGTAPKEWGSFTSFLGAAVFPVGLILTVLAAESCLRGT
;
A
#
# COMPACT_ATOMS: atom_id res chain seq x y z
N MET A 1 15.51 -18.32 -10.28
CA MET A 1 14.09 -18.11 -10.62
C MET A 1 13.56 -17.04 -9.68
N SER A 2 12.98 -15.96 -10.19
CA SER A 2 12.59 -14.78 -9.40
C SER A 2 11.22 -14.88 -8.72
N PHE A 3 10.64 -16.07 -8.65
CA PHE A 3 9.31 -16.31 -8.10
C PHE A 3 9.34 -17.50 -7.15
N ASN A 4 8.74 -17.30 -5.97
CA ASN A 4 8.56 -18.33 -4.95
C ASN A 4 7.35 -19.20 -5.29
N SER A 5 7.39 -20.48 -4.94
CA SER A 5 6.22 -21.35 -5.02
C SER A 5 5.14 -20.89 -4.02
N PRO A 6 3.86 -21.28 -4.21
CA PRO A 6 2.80 -20.97 -3.25
C PRO A 6 3.15 -21.39 -1.81
N GLN A 7 3.83 -22.53 -1.64
CA GLN A 7 4.29 -23.02 -0.35
C GLN A 7 5.33 -22.08 0.27
N GLN A 8 6.32 -21.65 -0.52
CA GLN A 8 7.33 -20.70 -0.07
C GLN A 8 6.73 -19.33 0.26
N ILE A 9 5.73 -18.85 -0.51
CA ILE A 9 5.01 -17.61 -0.21
C ILE A 9 4.29 -17.73 1.13
N ALA A 10 3.64 -18.86 1.41
CA ALA A 10 2.96 -19.10 2.68
C ALA A 10 3.95 -19.07 3.86
N GLU A 11 5.10 -19.71 3.72
CA GLU A 11 6.17 -19.69 4.74
C GLU A 11 6.67 -18.25 5.01
N ILE A 12 6.95 -17.49 3.95
CA ILE A 12 7.38 -16.07 4.05
C ILE A 12 6.30 -15.22 4.74
N ALA A 13 5.03 -15.42 4.40
CA ALA A 13 3.92 -14.68 5.01
C ALA A 13 3.78 -14.99 6.51
N VAL A 14 3.95 -16.26 6.90
CA VAL A 14 3.96 -16.66 8.32
C VAL A 14 5.13 -16.03 9.06
N GLU A 15 6.34 -16.07 8.50
CA GLU A 15 7.52 -15.46 9.12
C GLU A 15 7.34 -13.95 9.33
N ALA A 16 6.83 -13.25 8.32
CA ALA A 16 6.50 -11.83 8.42
C ALA A 16 5.46 -11.55 9.51
N GLY A 17 4.44 -12.39 9.64
CA GLY A 17 3.43 -12.31 10.69
C GLY A 17 4.01 -12.49 12.09
N VAL A 18 4.89 -13.49 12.27
CA VAL A 18 5.60 -13.74 13.55
C VAL A 18 6.53 -12.59 13.92
N LYS A 19 7.18 -11.93 12.94
CA LYS A 19 7.96 -10.72 13.20
C LYS A 19 7.06 -9.56 13.64
N LYS A 20 5.95 -9.34 12.94
CA LYS A 20 5.01 -8.26 13.24
C LYS A 20 4.36 -8.41 14.61
N SER A 21 4.07 -9.63 15.07
CA SER A 21 3.46 -9.88 16.39
C SER A 21 4.38 -9.57 17.57
N LYS A 22 5.70 -9.50 17.34
CA LYS A 22 6.71 -9.17 18.35
C LYS A 22 6.97 -7.67 18.47
N LEU A 23 6.34 -6.83 17.62
CA LEU A 23 6.50 -5.39 17.68
C LEU A 23 5.81 -4.79 18.91
N SER A 24 6.37 -3.70 19.41
CA SER A 24 5.74 -2.91 20.49
C SER A 24 4.44 -2.25 19.99
N LEU A 25 3.50 -2.01 20.90
CA LEU A 25 2.24 -1.33 20.57
C LEU A 25 2.45 0.05 19.89
N PRO A 26 3.36 0.93 20.35
CA PRO A 26 3.66 2.17 19.64
C PRO A 26 4.12 1.96 18.19
N SER A 27 4.98 0.97 17.94
CA SER A 27 5.43 0.63 16.58
C SER A 27 4.26 0.17 15.70
N LEU A 28 3.33 -0.63 16.25
CA LEU A 28 2.14 -1.08 15.53
C LEU A 28 1.19 0.09 15.21
N LEU A 29 1.03 1.04 16.12
CA LEU A 29 0.20 2.23 15.90
C LEU A 29 0.79 3.14 14.81
N ILE A 30 2.10 3.38 14.84
CA ILE A 30 2.80 4.16 13.82
C ILE A 30 2.67 3.47 12.45
N LEU A 31 2.91 2.15 12.39
CA LEU A 31 2.81 1.39 11.16
C LEU A 31 1.37 1.39 10.60
N GLY A 32 0.37 1.24 11.46
CA GLY A 32 -1.04 1.31 11.07
C GLY A 32 -1.44 2.70 10.57
N PHE A 33 -0.96 3.76 11.24
CA PHE A 33 -1.18 5.14 10.81
C PHE A 33 -0.54 5.42 9.45
N LEU A 34 0.74 5.05 9.26
CA LEU A 34 1.44 5.26 8.00
C LEU A 34 0.79 4.48 6.86
N ALA A 35 0.39 3.22 7.09
CA ALA A 35 -0.37 2.45 6.11
C ALA A 35 -1.67 3.18 5.72
N GLY A 36 -2.46 3.64 6.69
CA GLY A 36 -3.67 4.41 6.43
C GLY A 36 -3.39 5.71 5.65
N ALA A 37 -2.35 6.45 6.00
CA ALA A 37 -1.96 7.69 5.34
C ALA A 37 -1.58 7.47 3.87
N PHE A 38 -0.84 6.41 3.55
CA PHE A 38 -0.47 6.11 2.17
C PHE A 38 -1.64 5.61 1.32
N ILE A 39 -2.54 4.81 1.87
CA ILE A 39 -3.79 4.43 1.18
C ILE A 39 -4.65 5.67 0.91
N ALA A 40 -4.82 6.53 1.92
CA ALA A 40 -5.54 7.79 1.76
C ALA A 40 -4.88 8.67 0.71
N PHE A 41 -3.55 8.73 0.65
CA PHE A 41 -2.83 9.47 -0.40
C PHE A 41 -3.13 8.94 -1.81
N GLY A 42 -3.14 7.62 -2.02
CA GLY A 42 -3.54 7.02 -3.30
C GLY A 42 -4.98 7.37 -3.67
N PHE A 43 -5.90 7.37 -2.71
CA PHE A 43 -7.28 7.80 -2.91
C PHE A 43 -7.40 9.30 -3.21
N LEU A 44 -6.60 10.15 -2.56
CA LEU A 44 -6.55 11.59 -2.83
C LEU A 44 -6.08 11.88 -4.28
N LEU A 45 -5.18 11.07 -4.81
CA LEU A 45 -4.77 11.15 -6.22
C LEU A 45 -5.90 10.78 -7.18
N ASP A 46 -6.65 9.71 -6.89
CA ASP A 46 -7.82 9.31 -7.66
C ASP A 46 -8.87 10.43 -7.69
N ILE A 47 -9.31 10.92 -6.51
CA ILE A 47 -10.31 12.00 -6.45
C ILE A 47 -9.81 13.29 -7.13
N ARG A 48 -8.51 13.55 -7.10
CA ARG A 48 -7.92 14.72 -7.77
C ARG A 48 -8.08 14.61 -9.28
N ILE A 49 -7.83 13.44 -9.86
CA ILE A 49 -8.00 13.22 -11.30
C ILE A 49 -9.48 13.29 -11.66
N ILE A 50 -10.32 12.51 -11.00
CA ILE A 50 -11.74 12.43 -11.36
C ILE A 50 -12.50 13.73 -11.08
N GLY A 51 -12.07 14.52 -10.09
CA GLY A 51 -12.69 15.78 -9.73
C GLY A 51 -12.24 16.97 -10.57
N THR A 52 -11.17 16.85 -11.37
CA THR A 52 -10.64 17.98 -12.18
C THR A 52 -10.56 17.70 -13.68
N ALA A 53 -10.72 16.45 -14.11
CA ALA A 53 -10.69 16.10 -15.52
C ALA A 53 -11.92 16.64 -16.30
N PRO A 54 -11.78 16.92 -17.60
CA PRO A 54 -12.90 17.34 -18.44
C PRO A 54 -14.01 16.30 -18.50
N LYS A 55 -15.27 16.75 -18.51
CA LYS A 55 -16.43 15.86 -18.59
C LYS A 55 -16.48 15.07 -19.90
N GLU A 56 -15.96 15.63 -20.99
CA GLU A 56 -15.89 14.95 -22.29
C GLU A 56 -15.04 13.65 -22.27
N TRP A 57 -14.16 13.48 -21.29
CA TRP A 57 -13.35 12.27 -21.16
C TRP A 57 -14.14 11.07 -20.61
N GLY A 58 -15.31 11.31 -20.00
CA GLY A 58 -16.21 10.25 -19.54
C GLY A 58 -15.50 9.18 -18.71
N SER A 59 -15.60 7.92 -19.16
CA SER A 59 -15.01 6.75 -18.47
C SER A 59 -13.48 6.73 -18.45
N PHE A 60 -12.81 7.46 -19.35
CA PHE A 60 -11.35 7.53 -19.38
C PHE A 60 -10.80 8.22 -18.13
N THR A 61 -11.55 9.18 -17.58
CA THR A 61 -11.22 9.84 -16.31
C THR A 61 -11.18 8.85 -15.15
N SER A 62 -12.16 7.95 -15.03
CA SER A 62 -12.18 6.91 -14.00
C SER A 62 -11.05 5.90 -14.18
N PHE A 63 -10.68 5.58 -15.43
CA PHE A 63 -9.52 4.73 -15.71
C PHE A 63 -8.21 5.35 -15.21
N LEU A 64 -7.98 6.64 -15.51
CA LEU A 64 -6.79 7.35 -15.03
C LEU A 64 -6.75 7.49 -13.51
N GLY A 65 -7.89 7.80 -12.88
CA GLY A 65 -8.01 7.85 -11.42
C GLY A 65 -7.70 6.52 -10.75
N ALA A 66 -8.29 5.43 -11.26
CA ALA A 66 -8.01 4.08 -10.78
C ALA A 66 -6.55 3.64 -11.04
N ALA A 67 -5.91 4.13 -12.11
CA ALA A 67 -4.52 3.80 -12.43
C ALA A 67 -3.50 4.42 -11.45
N VAL A 68 -3.83 5.54 -10.80
CA VAL A 68 -2.93 6.19 -9.82
C VAL A 68 -3.15 5.71 -8.38
N PHE A 69 -4.31 5.14 -8.07
CA PHE A 69 -4.60 4.59 -6.74
C PHE A 69 -3.54 3.60 -6.21
N PRO A 70 -3.01 2.65 -7.02
CA PRO A 70 -2.00 1.68 -6.58
C PRO A 70 -0.72 2.29 -6.02
N VAL A 71 -0.42 3.56 -6.30
CA VAL A 71 0.71 4.29 -5.69
C VAL A 71 0.63 4.24 -4.16
N GLY A 72 -0.57 4.36 -3.58
CA GLY A 72 -0.77 4.26 -2.13
C GLY A 72 -0.43 2.88 -1.57
N LEU A 73 -0.73 1.81 -2.32
CA LEU A 73 -0.39 0.44 -1.94
C LEU A 73 1.12 0.19 -2.01
N ILE A 74 1.78 0.68 -3.06
CA ILE A 74 3.24 0.56 -3.24
C ILE A 74 3.96 1.26 -2.07
N LEU A 75 3.56 2.50 -1.73
CA LEU A 75 4.12 3.23 -0.61
C LEU A 75 3.93 2.50 0.72
N THR A 76 2.76 1.87 0.92
CA THR A 76 2.48 1.08 2.12
C THR A 76 3.42 -0.11 2.27
N VAL A 77 3.70 -0.84 1.18
CA VAL A 77 4.63 -1.98 1.19
C VAL A 77 6.06 -1.52 1.48
N LEU A 78 6.52 -0.45 0.82
CA LEU A 78 7.87 0.09 1.01
C LEU A 78 8.09 0.61 2.44
N ALA A 79 7.13 1.34 2.99
CA ALA A 79 7.22 1.87 4.35
C ALA A 79 7.08 0.78 5.42
N ALA A 80 6.26 -0.25 5.16
CA ALA A 80 6.18 -1.39 6.06
C ALA A 80 7.52 -2.12 6.15
N GLU A 81 8.19 -2.32 5.01
CA GLU A 81 9.49 -2.94 4.96
C GLU A 81 10.59 -2.15 5.70
N SER A 82 10.66 -0.82 5.56
CA SER A 82 11.64 0.00 6.28
C SER A 82 11.38 0.02 7.78
N CYS A 83 10.12 0.19 8.19
CA CYS A 83 9.73 0.23 9.60
C CYS A 83 9.94 -1.13 10.31
N LEU A 84 9.65 -2.25 9.63
CA LEU A 84 9.89 -3.60 10.16
C LEU A 84 11.38 -3.92 10.35
N ARG A 85 12.27 -3.26 9.59
CA ARG A 85 13.73 -3.43 9.71
C ARG A 85 14.36 -2.53 10.77
N GLY A 86 13.63 -1.56 11.34
CA GLY A 86 14.13 -0.68 12.40
C GLY A 86 15.20 0.33 11.95
N THR A 87 15.26 0.63 10.65
CA THR A 87 16.09 1.70 10.07
C THR A 87 15.28 2.97 9.86
#